data_AF-A0A1E3LCG6-F1
#
_entry.id   AF-A0A1E3LCG6-F1
#
_cell.length_a   1.000
_cell.length_b   1.000
_cell.length_c   1.000
_cell.angle_alpha   90.00
_cell.angle_beta   90.00
_cell.angle_gamma   90.00
#
_symmetry.space_group_name_H-M   'P 1'
#
loop_
_entity.id
_entity.type
_entity.pdbx_description
1 polymer ?
#
loop_
_entity_poly.entity_id
_entity_poly.type
_entity_poly.pdbx_seq_one_letter_code
_entity_poly.pdbx_strand_id
1 'polypeptide(L)'
;MFGYVYAPAVAKWPVGQKRMQCVDAGVGTSIAGTRAEIAGRFASIANARSRLGMSAHDIGELEASFQKAFRKATSGYWKGGLWDGCWRYRSSFAQHGVYSRVRDQLEVRSPEHLTPSAKRFREILARLDDVLLKEEEAIEHCTRLRDRAAQLEARIFADVSDERAAYADVKADCAVAIAQTSRCLADARRAATLASRQVWPDKKHYGKRFSLSGGLYLVAATVAALALAKVGLVIAVIGFAVTMLIRIVSLGSIRGFDRERGWKATESLLESTKQLLRNEETEMRAYLEGIQAKTSQRLDDMVWNRLGNLMEGQQEMSRDLRSLEHRMSGVEQKLDGMDRRIGDVSGKVEGMDRRVGDLSDKVDGMDRRIDDLSAKVDGMGRCIGDVSDTLGRRIDDVSEKVDRRVGDVSDKVDRLRDSLTDRMGAMSADLRAVAEAQRAHSCGRQASPEATALASNRMPPSRANSWGYYSKNVPHMA
;
A
#
# COMPACT_ATOMS: atom_id res chain seq x y z
N MET A 1 -25.54 -32.05 -63.38
CA MET A 1 -26.41 -31.00 -63.92
C MET A 1 -25.96 -29.69 -63.27
N PHE A 2 -25.25 -28.88 -64.08
CA PHE A 2 -24.88 -27.45 -63.96
C PHE A 2 -24.47 -26.85 -62.60
N GLY A 3 -23.40 -26.07 -62.47
CA GLY A 3 -22.49 -25.50 -63.47
C GLY A 3 -21.59 -24.48 -62.78
N TYR A 4 -20.28 -24.59 -63.00
CA TYR A 4 -19.29 -23.58 -62.65
C TYR A 4 -19.51 -22.34 -63.52
N VAL A 5 -19.62 -21.17 -62.90
CA VAL A 5 -19.57 -19.87 -63.61
C VAL A 5 -18.36 -19.10 -63.10
N TYR A 6 -17.45 -18.88 -64.03
CA TYR A 6 -16.32 -17.98 -63.97
C TYR A 6 -16.85 -16.54 -64.12
N ALA A 7 -16.49 -15.64 -63.20
CA ALA A 7 -16.57 -14.20 -63.42
C ALA A 7 -15.46 -13.49 -62.61
N PRO A 8 -14.53 -12.77 -63.24
CA PRO A 8 -13.54 -11.97 -62.54
C PRO A 8 -14.17 -10.64 -62.13
N ALA A 9 -14.39 -10.45 -60.83
CA ALA A 9 -14.75 -9.15 -60.29
C ALA A 9 -13.49 -8.27 -60.22
N VAL A 10 -13.46 -7.25 -61.08
CA VAL A 10 -12.50 -6.15 -61.10
C VAL A 10 -12.59 -5.39 -59.78
N ALA A 11 -11.77 -5.77 -58.79
CA ALA A 11 -11.54 -4.96 -57.61
C ALA A 11 -10.52 -3.87 -57.95
N LYS A 12 -11.04 -2.67 -58.23
CA LYS A 12 -10.25 -1.43 -58.33
C LYS A 12 -9.53 -1.20 -57.00
N TRP A 13 -8.24 -1.50 -56.97
CA TRP A 13 -7.35 -1.00 -55.93
C TRP A 13 -7.31 0.53 -55.99
N PRO A 14 -7.44 1.25 -54.85
CA PRO A 14 -7.07 2.64 -54.81
C PRO A 14 -5.56 2.72 -55.06
N VAL A 15 -5.20 3.06 -56.30
CA VAL A 15 -3.86 3.51 -56.65
C VAL A 15 -3.69 4.86 -55.94
N GLY A 16 -3.25 4.78 -54.68
CA GLY A 16 -2.56 5.87 -54.03
C GLY A 16 -1.25 6.08 -54.79
N GLN A 17 -1.33 6.78 -55.93
CA GLN A 17 -0.23 7.53 -56.49
C GLN A 17 0.19 8.56 -55.43
N LYS A 18 0.94 8.11 -54.42
CA LYS A 18 2.06 8.92 -53.98
C LYS A 18 2.91 9.03 -55.24
N ARG A 19 2.70 10.14 -55.96
CA ARG A 19 3.73 10.77 -56.77
C ARG A 19 5.03 10.50 -56.02
N MET A 20 5.81 9.55 -56.50
CA MET A 20 7.25 9.73 -56.47
C MET A 20 7.39 11.08 -57.15
N GLN A 21 7.53 12.12 -56.33
CA GLN A 21 8.19 13.33 -56.79
C GLN A 21 9.40 12.76 -57.51
N CYS A 22 9.42 12.94 -58.83
CA CYS A 22 10.65 12.86 -59.57
C CYS A 22 11.56 13.84 -58.83
N VAL A 23 12.36 13.30 -57.93
CA VAL A 23 13.58 13.94 -57.45
C VAL A 23 14.24 14.35 -58.74
N ASP A 24 14.51 15.65 -58.82
CA ASP A 24 15.03 16.33 -59.99
C ASP A 24 15.93 15.41 -60.82
N ALA A 25 15.83 15.48 -62.14
CA ALA A 25 16.82 14.92 -63.06
C ALA A 25 18.17 15.68 -62.94
N GLY A 26 18.61 15.92 -61.70
CA GLY A 26 19.90 16.40 -61.29
C GLY A 26 20.90 15.29 -61.51
N VAL A 27 21.64 15.41 -62.60
CA VAL A 27 23.09 15.19 -62.63
C VAL A 27 23.59 14.30 -61.47
N GLY A 28 23.52 12.97 -61.64
CA GLY A 28 23.82 12.00 -60.58
C GLY A 28 25.20 12.22 -59.91
N THR A 29 25.32 11.78 -58.66
CA THR A 29 26.57 11.92 -57.89
C THR A 29 27.75 11.31 -58.63
N SER A 30 28.87 12.05 -58.62
CA SER A 30 30.12 11.58 -59.23
C SER A 30 30.71 10.45 -58.37
N ILE A 31 31.60 9.64 -58.94
CA ILE A 31 32.28 8.56 -58.19
C ILE A 31 33.07 9.14 -57.00
N ALA A 32 33.66 10.33 -57.17
CA ALA A 32 34.30 11.05 -56.10
C ALA A 32 33.31 11.54 -55.02
N GLY A 33 32.14 12.03 -55.43
CA GLY A 33 31.07 12.44 -54.52
C GLY A 33 30.57 11.28 -53.65
N THR A 34 30.22 10.16 -54.26
CA THR A 34 29.76 8.96 -53.52
C THR A 34 30.85 8.42 -52.57
N ARG A 35 32.14 8.54 -52.92
CA ARG A 35 33.22 8.19 -51.99
C ARG A 35 33.24 9.09 -50.75
N ALA A 36 33.03 10.39 -50.92
CA ALA A 36 33.01 11.32 -49.80
C ALA A 36 31.81 11.05 -48.87
N GLU A 37 30.64 10.75 -49.46
CA GLU A 37 29.44 10.34 -48.71
C GLU A 37 29.70 9.06 -47.89
N ILE A 38 30.25 8.02 -48.52
CA ILE A 38 30.59 6.76 -47.84
C ILE A 38 31.60 6.99 -46.70
N ALA A 39 32.63 7.82 -46.93
CA ALA A 39 33.61 8.15 -45.88
C ALA A 39 32.95 8.89 -44.70
N GLY A 40 32.02 9.81 -44.98
CA GLY A 40 31.22 10.47 -43.95
C GLY A 40 30.37 9.49 -43.14
N ARG A 41 29.75 8.50 -43.80
CA ARG A 41 28.95 7.47 -43.13
C ARG A 41 29.78 6.55 -42.24
N PHE A 42 30.97 6.15 -42.66
CA PHE A 42 31.87 5.38 -41.78
C PHE A 42 32.16 6.13 -40.47
N ALA A 43 32.45 7.43 -40.54
CA ALA A 43 32.66 8.25 -39.36
C ALA A 43 31.38 8.40 -38.50
N SER A 44 30.22 8.61 -39.14
CA SER A 44 28.92 8.70 -38.44
C SER A 44 28.62 7.41 -37.66
N ILE A 45 28.72 6.26 -38.32
CA ILE A 45 28.48 4.94 -37.75
C ILE A 45 29.45 4.65 -36.61
N ALA A 46 30.75 4.90 -36.78
CA ALA A 46 31.74 4.68 -35.74
C ALA A 46 31.43 5.51 -34.47
N ASN A 47 31.07 6.78 -34.63
CA ASN A 47 30.69 7.64 -33.52
C ASN A 47 29.41 7.17 -32.83
N ALA A 48 28.40 6.78 -33.60
CA ALA A 48 27.13 6.30 -33.06
C ALA A 48 27.31 4.97 -32.28
N ARG A 49 28.13 4.05 -32.79
CA ARG A 49 28.50 2.80 -32.09
C ARG A 49 29.24 3.06 -30.79
N SER A 50 30.20 3.99 -30.79
CA SER A 50 30.92 4.36 -29.57
C SER A 50 29.98 4.89 -28.48
N ARG A 51 28.95 5.66 -28.84
CA ARG A 51 27.92 6.12 -27.89
C ARG A 51 27.08 4.97 -27.31
N LEU A 52 26.91 3.89 -28.05
CA LEU A 52 26.22 2.67 -27.57
C LEU A 52 27.15 1.75 -26.76
N GLY A 53 28.44 2.06 -26.67
CA GLY A 53 29.44 1.21 -26.04
C GLY A 53 29.85 -0.01 -26.88
N MET A 54 29.52 -0.01 -28.18
CA MET A 54 29.90 -1.08 -29.10
C MET A 54 31.28 -0.82 -29.73
N SER A 55 31.96 -1.89 -30.16
CA SER A 55 33.28 -1.79 -30.78
C SER A 55 33.22 -1.05 -32.14
N ALA A 56 34.01 -0.01 -32.32
CA ALA A 56 34.16 0.66 -33.63
C ALA A 56 35.22 -0.02 -34.54
N HIS A 57 35.83 -1.12 -34.09
CA HIS A 57 36.97 -1.74 -34.77
C HIS A 57 36.62 -2.27 -36.17
N ASP A 58 35.54 -3.05 -36.27
CA ASP A 58 35.10 -3.69 -37.53
C ASP A 58 34.78 -2.65 -38.61
N ILE A 59 34.20 -1.51 -38.20
CA ILE A 59 33.90 -0.38 -39.09
C ILE A 59 35.18 0.29 -39.59
N GLY A 60 36.18 0.47 -38.71
CA GLY A 60 37.49 1.00 -39.10
C GLY A 60 38.25 0.07 -40.05
N GLU A 61 38.18 -1.24 -39.84
CA GLU A 61 38.78 -2.23 -40.75
C GLU A 61 38.07 -2.24 -42.11
N LEU A 62 36.74 -2.11 -42.12
CA LEU A 62 35.94 -2.01 -43.34
C LEU A 62 36.26 -0.71 -44.09
N GLU A 63 36.42 0.42 -43.40
CA GLU A 63 36.84 1.69 -44.01
C GLU A 63 38.23 1.58 -44.66
N ALA A 64 39.20 1.00 -43.96
CA ALA A 64 40.54 0.79 -44.50
C ALA A 64 40.52 -0.11 -45.76
N SER A 65 39.70 -1.16 -45.72
CA SER A 65 39.44 -2.05 -46.86
C SER A 65 38.77 -1.32 -48.02
N PHE A 66 37.81 -0.45 -47.73
CA PHE A 66 37.14 0.40 -48.72
C PHE A 66 38.12 1.36 -49.39
N GLN A 67 38.95 2.09 -48.63
CA GLN A 67 39.95 3.01 -49.20
C GLN A 67 40.99 2.27 -50.06
N LYS A 68 41.36 1.03 -49.68
CA LYS A 68 42.26 0.18 -50.47
C LYS A 68 41.59 -0.31 -51.75
N ALA A 69 40.35 -0.78 -51.69
CA ALA A 69 39.58 -1.21 -52.85
C ALA A 69 39.32 -0.05 -53.81
N PHE A 70 38.91 1.12 -53.29
CA PHE A 70 38.67 2.32 -54.08
C PHE A 70 39.94 2.78 -54.80
N ARG A 71 41.09 2.88 -54.12
CA ARG A 71 42.37 3.25 -54.75
C ARG A 71 42.76 2.29 -55.88
N LYS A 72 42.57 0.98 -55.68
CA LYS A 72 42.87 -0.04 -56.70
C LYS A 72 41.90 0.05 -57.88
N ALA A 73 40.61 0.21 -57.61
CA ALA A 73 39.56 0.32 -58.60
C ALA A 73 39.71 1.58 -59.47
N THR A 74 40.12 2.70 -58.86
CA THR A 74 40.23 3.99 -59.55
C THR A 74 41.61 4.27 -60.15
N SER A 75 42.61 3.45 -59.87
CA SER A 75 43.98 3.62 -60.40
C SER A 75 44.09 3.67 -61.94
N GLY A 76 43.08 3.13 -62.66
CA GLY A 76 42.98 3.17 -64.12
C GLY A 76 42.12 4.31 -64.66
N TYR A 77 41.46 5.09 -63.80
CA TYR A 77 40.59 6.21 -64.18
C TYR A 77 41.32 7.55 -64.22
N TRP A 78 42.54 7.61 -63.69
CA TRP A 78 43.39 8.79 -63.66
C TRP A 78 44.20 8.97 -64.96
N LYS A 79 44.28 10.22 -65.44
CA LYS A 79 45.14 10.67 -66.55
C LYS A 79 44.88 10.01 -67.92
N GLY A 80 43.60 9.92 -68.30
CA GLY A 80 43.20 9.72 -69.70
C GLY A 80 43.99 8.70 -70.48
N GLY A 81 43.80 7.43 -70.09
CA GLY A 81 44.24 6.29 -70.88
C GLY A 81 43.86 6.45 -72.35
N LEU A 82 44.69 5.89 -73.23
CA LEU A 82 44.48 5.93 -74.67
C LEU A 82 43.10 5.35 -75.01
N TRP A 83 42.38 6.03 -75.89
CA TRP A 83 41.04 5.68 -76.36
C TRP A 83 41.01 4.20 -76.81
N ASP A 84 40.18 3.36 -76.18
CA ASP A 84 39.87 2.04 -76.76
C ASP A 84 38.87 2.26 -77.89
N GLY A 85 39.39 2.50 -79.10
CA GLY A 85 38.56 2.76 -80.26
C GLY A 85 37.53 1.67 -80.52
N CYS A 86 37.82 0.44 -80.08
CA CYS A 86 36.91 -0.68 -80.25
C CYS A 86 35.58 -0.52 -79.48
N TRP A 87 35.55 0.26 -78.40
CA TRP A 87 34.37 0.33 -77.52
C TRP A 87 33.31 1.36 -77.95
N ARG A 88 33.68 2.42 -78.69
CA ARG A 88 32.76 3.51 -79.08
C ARG A 88 32.51 3.68 -80.58
N TYR A 89 33.10 2.86 -81.44
CA TYR A 89 32.88 2.96 -82.90
C TYR A 89 31.41 2.77 -83.35
N ARG A 90 30.50 2.35 -82.47
CA ARG A 90 29.10 2.06 -82.82
C ARG A 90 28.06 3.05 -82.27
N SER A 91 28.43 4.06 -81.47
CA SER A 91 27.42 4.93 -80.84
C SER A 91 27.74 6.42 -80.65
N SER A 92 28.84 6.97 -81.19
CA SER A 92 29.08 8.42 -81.12
C SER A 92 29.91 8.93 -82.30
N PHE A 93 29.25 9.29 -83.39
CA PHE A 93 29.88 9.84 -84.60
C PHE A 93 30.32 11.31 -84.49
N ALA A 94 30.06 11.99 -83.37
CA ALA A 94 30.18 13.46 -83.30
C ALA A 94 31.46 14.00 -82.62
N GLN A 95 32.34 13.18 -82.05
CA GLN A 95 33.58 13.66 -81.40
C GLN A 95 34.80 13.34 -82.27
N HIS A 96 35.14 14.26 -83.17
CA HIS A 96 36.29 14.13 -84.07
C HIS A 96 37.59 14.57 -83.39
N GLY A 97 38.44 13.57 -83.09
CA GLY A 97 39.83 13.76 -82.68
C GLY A 97 40.50 12.39 -82.54
N VAL A 98 41.56 12.14 -83.32
CA VAL A 98 42.27 10.84 -83.44
C VAL A 98 42.86 10.35 -82.10
N TYR A 99 42.94 11.22 -81.09
CA TYR A 99 43.34 10.90 -79.72
C TYR A 99 42.54 11.72 -78.69
N SER A 100 41.26 11.44 -78.52
CA SER A 100 40.53 11.99 -77.36
C SER A 100 40.93 11.21 -76.09
N ARG A 101 41.67 11.85 -75.18
CA ARG A 101 41.98 11.28 -73.87
C ARG A 101 40.66 10.99 -73.15
N VAL A 102 40.53 9.80 -72.55
CA VAL A 102 39.41 9.52 -71.63
C VAL A 102 39.44 10.58 -70.53
N ARG A 103 38.39 11.40 -70.41
CA ARG A 103 38.29 12.40 -69.33
C ARG A 103 38.32 11.69 -67.98
N ASP A 104 38.87 12.33 -66.95
CA ASP A 104 38.85 11.81 -65.57
C ASP A 104 37.44 11.34 -65.22
N GLN A 105 37.28 10.04 -64.97
CA GLN A 105 35.98 9.41 -64.76
C GLN A 105 35.43 9.68 -63.36
N LEU A 106 36.25 10.18 -62.43
CA LEU A 106 35.87 10.37 -61.04
C LEU A 106 34.86 11.50 -60.85
N GLU A 107 34.99 12.56 -61.63
CA GLU A 107 34.14 13.77 -61.56
C GLU A 107 32.97 13.75 -62.57
N VAL A 108 32.89 12.72 -63.41
CA VAL A 108 31.83 12.61 -64.42
C VAL A 108 30.51 12.24 -63.72
N ARG A 109 29.54 13.16 -63.84
CA ARG A 109 28.21 12.98 -63.28
C ARG A 109 27.21 12.33 -64.25
N SER A 110 27.33 12.65 -65.54
CA SER A 110 26.44 12.10 -66.57
C SER A 110 26.77 10.62 -66.86
N PRO A 111 25.79 9.71 -66.73
CA PRO A 111 26.00 8.29 -66.99
C PRO A 111 26.47 8.00 -68.42
N GLU A 112 26.07 8.78 -69.41
CA GLU A 112 26.40 8.57 -70.83
C GLU A 112 27.90 8.72 -71.13
N HIS A 113 28.59 9.46 -70.27
CA HIS A 113 30.01 9.79 -70.38
C HIS A 113 30.92 8.86 -69.56
N LEU A 114 30.34 7.95 -68.78
CA LEU A 114 31.07 6.95 -68.00
C LEU A 114 31.39 5.71 -68.85
N THR A 115 32.59 5.16 -68.66
CA THR A 115 32.92 3.83 -69.19
C THR A 115 32.00 2.76 -68.56
N PRO A 116 31.77 1.62 -69.23
CA PRO A 116 30.95 0.53 -68.69
C PRO A 116 31.45 0.01 -67.35
N SER A 117 32.76 -0.04 -67.20
CA SER A 117 33.45 -0.36 -65.95
C SER A 117 33.18 0.67 -64.86
N ALA A 118 33.29 1.97 -65.17
CA ALA A 118 32.98 3.04 -64.23
C ALA A 118 31.50 3.08 -63.84
N LYS A 119 30.58 2.76 -64.78
CA LYS A 119 29.14 2.59 -64.49
C LYS A 119 28.89 1.49 -63.46
N ARG A 120 29.50 0.31 -63.65
CA ARG A 120 29.36 -0.81 -62.71
C ARG A 120 29.99 -0.52 -61.36
N PHE A 121 31.18 0.09 -61.34
CA PHE A 121 31.82 0.47 -60.09
C PHE A 121 30.98 1.52 -59.33
N ARG A 122 30.40 2.49 -60.05
CA ARG A 122 29.46 3.46 -59.46
C ARG A 122 28.22 2.78 -58.89
N GLU A 123 27.66 1.78 -59.57
CA GLU A 123 26.55 0.98 -59.03
C GLU A 123 26.96 0.24 -57.75
N ILE A 124 28.15 -0.36 -57.70
CA ILE A 124 28.66 -1.02 -56.49
C ILE A 124 28.79 -0.02 -55.33
N LEU A 125 29.32 1.18 -55.59
CA LEU A 125 29.41 2.24 -54.60
C LEU A 125 28.02 2.68 -54.11
N ALA A 126 27.06 2.86 -55.01
CA ALA A 126 25.69 3.22 -54.63
C ALA A 126 25.04 2.14 -53.75
N ARG A 127 25.30 0.85 -54.01
CA ARG A 127 24.81 -0.25 -53.16
C ARG A 127 25.53 -0.33 -51.83
N LEU A 128 26.82 -0.04 -51.78
CA LEU A 128 27.57 0.02 -50.52
C LEU A 128 27.11 1.21 -49.67
N ASP A 129 26.83 2.34 -50.31
CA ASP A 129 26.24 3.51 -49.68
C ASP A 129 24.87 3.16 -49.04
N ASP A 130 23.98 2.51 -49.80
CA ASP A 130 22.69 2.00 -49.31
C ASP A 130 22.84 1.03 -48.12
N VAL A 131 23.84 0.13 -48.15
CA VAL A 131 24.17 -0.73 -47.00
C VAL A 131 24.50 0.09 -45.76
N LEU A 132 25.40 1.07 -45.86
CA LEU A 132 25.82 1.90 -44.73
C LEU A 132 24.67 2.77 -44.20
N LEU A 133 23.77 3.21 -45.08
CA LEU A 133 22.57 3.94 -44.67
C LEU A 133 21.63 3.06 -43.83
N LYS A 134 21.47 1.78 -44.21
CA LYS A 134 20.67 0.83 -43.43
C LYS A 134 21.30 0.45 -42.09
N GLU A 135 22.63 0.40 -42.02
CA GLU A 135 23.34 0.29 -40.73
C GLU A 135 23.10 1.51 -39.84
N GLU A 136 23.18 2.71 -40.40
CA GLU A 136 22.94 3.95 -39.65
C GLU A 136 21.50 4.03 -39.13
N GLU A 137 20.49 3.68 -39.94
CA GLU A 137 19.09 3.54 -39.52
C GLU A 137 18.94 2.53 -38.37
N ALA A 138 19.59 1.36 -38.45
CA ALA A 138 19.53 0.33 -37.43
C ALA A 138 20.15 0.79 -36.09
N ILE A 139 21.29 1.48 -36.15
CA ILE A 139 21.94 2.06 -34.98
C ILE A 139 21.06 3.16 -34.38
N GLU A 140 20.40 3.97 -35.22
CA GLU A 140 19.49 5.01 -34.76
C GLU A 140 18.34 4.42 -33.93
N HIS A 141 17.72 3.32 -34.39
CA HIS A 141 16.71 2.59 -33.61
C HIS A 141 17.22 2.17 -32.23
N CYS A 142 18.45 1.64 -32.16
CA CYS A 142 19.09 1.26 -30.89
C CYS A 142 19.34 2.48 -29.98
N THR A 143 19.82 3.60 -30.53
CA THR A 143 20.08 4.83 -29.75
C THR A 143 18.80 5.43 -29.16
N ARG A 144 17.72 5.52 -29.95
CA ARG A 144 16.43 6.06 -29.48
C ARG A 144 15.88 5.23 -28.32
N LEU A 145 15.98 3.91 -28.42
CA LEU A 145 15.51 3.01 -27.37
C LEU A 145 16.37 3.12 -26.11
N ARG A 146 17.70 3.19 -26.23
CA ARG A 146 18.62 3.44 -25.11
C ARG A 146 18.25 4.74 -24.39
N ASP A 147 18.08 5.84 -25.14
CA ASP A 147 17.81 7.15 -24.56
C ASP A 147 16.46 7.16 -23.85
N ARG A 148 15.45 6.52 -24.42
CA ARG A 148 14.14 6.33 -23.78
C ARG A 148 14.25 5.50 -22.49
N ALA A 149 15.02 4.41 -22.50
CA ALA A 149 15.25 3.59 -21.31
C ALA A 149 16.01 4.37 -20.22
N ALA A 150 17.05 5.11 -20.57
CA ALA A 150 17.81 5.94 -19.62
C ALA A 150 16.97 7.08 -19.02
N GLN A 151 16.12 7.72 -19.85
CA GLN A 151 15.16 8.71 -19.35
C GLN A 151 14.16 8.10 -18.38
N LEU A 152 13.74 6.86 -18.64
CA LEU A 152 12.82 6.14 -17.78
C LEU A 152 13.45 5.81 -16.42
N GLU A 153 14.71 5.34 -16.43
CA GLU A 153 15.47 5.04 -15.21
C GLU A 153 15.68 6.29 -14.34
N ALA A 154 15.85 7.47 -14.95
CA ALA A 154 16.01 8.74 -14.24
C ALA A 154 14.68 9.36 -13.76
N ARG A 155 13.53 8.84 -14.22
CA ARG A 155 12.22 9.41 -13.93
C ARG A 155 11.71 8.94 -12.57
N ILE A 156 11.24 9.88 -11.75
CA ILE A 156 10.53 9.59 -10.51
C ILE A 156 9.04 9.46 -10.82
N PHE A 157 8.45 8.34 -10.41
CA PHE A 157 7.03 8.06 -10.57
C PHE A 157 6.27 8.32 -9.28
N ALA A 158 5.06 8.90 -9.41
CA ALA A 158 4.15 9.09 -8.27
C ALA A 158 3.35 7.81 -7.97
N ASP A 159 3.00 7.03 -9.00
CA ASP A 159 2.30 5.75 -8.89
C ASP A 159 3.12 4.61 -9.51
N VAL A 160 3.11 3.46 -8.83
CA VAL A 160 3.79 2.23 -9.27
C VAL A 160 3.12 1.65 -10.51
N SER A 161 1.82 1.89 -10.71
CA SER A 161 1.12 1.43 -11.92
C SER A 161 1.60 2.18 -13.17
N ASP A 162 1.85 3.49 -13.03
CA ASP A 162 2.43 4.31 -14.09
C ASP A 162 3.89 3.92 -14.39
N GLU A 163 4.70 3.65 -13.35
CA GLU A 163 6.05 3.12 -13.52
C GLU A 163 6.01 1.80 -14.31
N ARG A 164 5.17 0.87 -13.87
CA ARG A 164 4.98 -0.43 -14.53
C ARG A 164 4.54 -0.29 -15.99
N ALA A 165 3.58 0.58 -16.28
CA ALA A 165 3.10 0.81 -17.64
C ALA A 165 4.23 1.35 -18.54
N ALA A 166 5.01 2.32 -18.03
CA ALA A 166 6.11 2.90 -18.78
C ALA A 166 7.25 1.90 -19.06
N TYR A 167 7.60 1.03 -18.10
CA TYR A 167 8.55 -0.06 -18.34
C TYR A 167 8.00 -1.13 -19.31
N ALA A 168 6.71 -1.43 -19.26
CA ALA A 168 6.05 -2.33 -20.19
C ALA A 168 6.06 -1.78 -21.63
N ASP A 169 5.86 -0.47 -21.80
CA ASP A 169 5.97 0.21 -23.09
C ASP A 169 7.39 0.11 -23.66
N VAL A 170 8.43 0.38 -22.86
CA VAL A 170 9.83 0.23 -23.33
C VAL A 170 10.12 -1.22 -23.70
N LYS A 171 9.60 -2.21 -22.96
CA LYS A 171 9.73 -3.63 -23.31
C LYS A 171 9.05 -3.96 -24.65
N ALA A 172 7.86 -3.40 -24.91
CA ALA A 172 7.18 -3.56 -26.19
C ALA A 172 7.97 -2.91 -27.34
N ASP A 173 8.50 -1.71 -27.11
CA ASP A 173 9.35 -1.00 -28.05
C ASP A 173 10.65 -1.76 -28.36
N CYS A 174 11.24 -2.46 -27.38
CA CYS A 174 12.39 -3.35 -27.61
C CYS A 174 12.07 -4.40 -28.67
N ALA A 175 10.92 -5.08 -28.55
CA ALA A 175 10.49 -6.10 -29.51
C ALA A 175 10.28 -5.50 -30.91
N VAL A 176 9.71 -4.31 -31.00
CA VAL A 176 9.55 -3.57 -32.26
C VAL A 176 10.90 -3.18 -32.86
N ALA A 177 11.83 -2.67 -32.05
CA ALA A 177 13.17 -2.26 -32.48
C ALA A 177 13.99 -3.45 -32.99
N ILE A 178 13.89 -4.62 -32.34
CA ILE A 178 14.52 -5.87 -32.82
C ILE A 178 13.99 -6.25 -34.21
N ALA A 179 12.67 -6.16 -34.40
CA ALA A 179 12.05 -6.45 -35.69
C ALA A 179 12.41 -5.42 -36.79
N GLN A 180 12.55 -4.14 -36.43
CA GLN A 180 12.99 -3.08 -37.36
C GLN A 180 14.46 -3.25 -37.75
N THR A 181 15.34 -3.46 -36.77
CA THR A 181 16.78 -3.65 -36.98
C THR A 181 17.04 -4.87 -37.87
N SER A 182 16.40 -6.01 -37.59
CA SER A 182 16.53 -7.20 -38.44
C SER A 182 16.05 -6.98 -39.88
N ARG A 183 15.02 -6.16 -40.10
CA ARG A 183 14.57 -5.78 -41.45
C ARG A 183 15.61 -4.91 -42.17
N CYS A 184 16.15 -3.87 -41.51
CA CYS A 184 17.19 -3.01 -42.09
C CYS A 184 18.44 -3.81 -42.47
N LEU A 185 18.90 -4.70 -41.58
CA LEU A 185 20.06 -5.57 -41.84
C LEU A 185 19.78 -6.58 -42.97
N ALA A 186 18.54 -7.08 -43.09
CA ALA A 186 18.15 -7.93 -44.21
C ALA A 186 18.13 -7.17 -45.55
N ASP A 187 17.70 -5.90 -45.55
CA ASP A 187 17.79 -5.02 -46.72
C ASP A 187 19.25 -4.72 -47.10
N ALA A 188 20.11 -4.44 -46.12
CA ALA A 188 21.55 -4.27 -46.33
C ALA A 188 22.19 -5.51 -46.96
N ARG A 189 21.86 -6.72 -46.50
CA ARG A 189 22.34 -7.97 -47.10
C ARG A 189 21.87 -8.13 -48.55
N ARG A 190 20.63 -7.75 -48.86
CA ARG A 190 20.11 -7.74 -50.24
C ARG A 190 20.90 -6.76 -51.10
N ALA A 191 21.19 -5.55 -50.63
CA ALA A 191 22.00 -4.58 -51.35
C ALA A 191 23.44 -5.09 -51.58
N ALA A 192 24.09 -5.69 -50.57
CA ALA A 192 25.43 -6.26 -50.68
C ALA A 192 25.50 -7.45 -51.68
N THR A 193 24.46 -8.28 -51.72
CA THR A 193 24.38 -9.39 -52.70
C THR A 193 24.15 -8.88 -54.12
N LEU A 194 23.35 -7.81 -54.31
CA LEU A 194 23.19 -7.14 -55.61
C LEU A 194 24.50 -6.49 -56.06
N ALA A 195 25.26 -5.87 -55.15
CA ALA A 195 26.59 -5.34 -55.44
C ALA A 195 27.57 -6.44 -55.87
N SER A 196 27.53 -7.59 -55.18
CA SER A 196 28.37 -8.75 -55.51
C SER A 196 28.11 -9.27 -56.93
N ARG A 197 26.86 -9.20 -57.43
CA ARG A 197 26.51 -9.59 -58.81
C ARG A 197 27.09 -8.66 -59.89
N GLN A 198 27.43 -7.42 -59.53
CA GLN A 198 28.06 -6.46 -60.45
C GLN A 198 29.57 -6.69 -60.60
N VAL A 199 30.19 -7.49 -59.71
CA VAL A 199 31.58 -7.89 -59.80
C VAL A 199 31.72 -8.98 -60.85
N TRP A 200 32.40 -8.68 -61.95
CA TRP A 200 32.68 -9.65 -63.01
C TRP A 200 34.13 -10.11 -62.91
N PRO A 201 34.39 -11.34 -62.43
CA PRO A 201 35.69 -11.94 -62.61
C PRO A 201 35.89 -12.17 -64.11
N ASP A 202 36.83 -11.44 -64.69
CA ASP A 202 37.13 -11.56 -66.12
C ASP A 202 37.54 -13.01 -66.43
N LYS A 203 36.72 -13.73 -67.21
CA LYS A 203 37.09 -15.04 -67.77
C LYS A 203 38.18 -14.78 -68.79
N LYS A 204 39.44 -14.75 -68.34
CA LYS A 204 40.68 -14.55 -69.10
C LYS A 204 40.48 -14.68 -70.62
N HIS A 205 40.09 -13.58 -71.29
CA HIS A 205 40.26 -13.46 -72.74
C HIS A 205 41.74 -13.22 -73.12
N TYR A 206 42.64 -13.33 -72.14
CA TYR A 206 44.09 -13.38 -72.35
C TYR A 206 44.45 -14.43 -73.40
N GLY A 207 43.82 -15.62 -73.41
CA GLY A 207 44.11 -16.66 -74.40
C GLY A 207 43.81 -16.26 -75.84
N LYS A 208 42.65 -15.64 -76.10
CA LYS A 208 42.26 -15.18 -77.45
C LYS A 208 43.04 -13.95 -77.90
N ARG A 209 43.37 -13.02 -76.98
CA ARG A 209 44.18 -11.84 -77.31
C ARG A 209 45.66 -12.19 -77.49
N PHE A 210 46.18 -13.14 -76.71
CA PHE A 210 47.54 -13.66 -76.85
C PHE A 210 47.71 -14.42 -78.17
N SER A 211 46.73 -15.24 -78.59
CA SER A 211 46.81 -15.94 -79.89
C SER A 211 46.72 -14.97 -81.08
N LEU A 212 45.90 -13.92 -80.98
CA LEU A 212 45.82 -12.87 -82.01
C LEU A 212 47.11 -12.05 -82.08
N SER A 213 47.69 -11.68 -80.94
CA SER A 213 48.99 -11.00 -80.89
C SER A 213 50.13 -11.90 -81.34
N GLY A 214 50.14 -13.16 -80.95
CA GLY A 214 51.14 -14.16 -81.35
C GLY A 214 51.09 -14.45 -82.84
N GLY A 215 49.90 -14.55 -83.43
CA GLY A 215 49.71 -14.64 -84.88
C GLY A 215 50.23 -13.40 -85.62
N LEU A 216 49.97 -12.20 -85.07
CA LEU A 216 50.51 -10.96 -85.62
C LEU A 216 52.05 -10.88 -85.53
N TYR A 217 52.64 -11.36 -84.42
CA TYR A 217 54.09 -11.45 -84.26
C TYR A 217 54.71 -12.46 -85.24
N LEU A 218 54.04 -13.59 -85.50
CA LEU A 218 54.49 -14.57 -86.48
C LEU A 218 54.51 -13.96 -87.90
N VAL A 219 53.44 -13.25 -88.29
CA VAL A 219 53.35 -12.56 -89.59
C VAL A 219 54.40 -11.44 -89.70
N ALA A 220 54.61 -10.67 -88.63
CA ALA A 220 55.65 -9.65 -88.62
C ALA A 220 57.07 -10.25 -88.70
N ALA A 221 57.32 -11.38 -88.04
CA ALA A 221 58.58 -12.09 -88.09
C ALA A 221 58.83 -12.72 -89.47
N THR A 222 57.81 -13.27 -90.14
CA THR A 222 57.95 -13.80 -91.50
C THR A 222 58.21 -12.69 -92.52
N VAL A 223 57.52 -11.54 -92.40
CA VAL A 223 57.80 -10.35 -93.24
C VAL A 223 59.21 -9.83 -93.01
N ALA A 224 59.69 -9.78 -91.76
CA ALA A 224 61.05 -9.39 -91.44
C ALA A 224 62.11 -10.39 -91.96
N ALA A 225 61.84 -11.70 -91.85
CA ALA A 225 62.72 -12.75 -92.38
C ALA A 225 62.78 -12.74 -93.91
N LEU A 226 61.65 -12.49 -94.60
CA LEU A 226 61.61 -12.30 -96.05
C LEU A 226 62.34 -11.04 -96.51
N ALA A 227 62.29 -9.95 -95.71
CA ALA A 227 63.07 -8.75 -95.95
C ALA A 227 64.59 -9.01 -95.89
N LEU A 228 65.04 -9.85 -94.95
CA LEU A 228 66.43 -10.30 -94.83
C LEU A 228 66.85 -11.23 -95.98
N ALA A 229 65.90 -11.97 -96.57
CA ALA A 229 66.21 -12.98 -97.56
C ALA A 229 66.49 -12.40 -98.96
N LYS A 230 65.83 -11.31 -99.44
CA LYS A 230 66.14 -10.80 -100.80
C LYS A 230 65.78 -9.36 -101.24
N VAL A 231 65.29 -8.40 -100.44
CA VAL A 231 64.99 -7.06 -101.01
C VAL A 231 65.13 -5.92 -99.99
N GLY A 232 66.06 -4.99 -100.29
CA GLY A 232 66.06 -3.54 -100.04
C GLY A 232 65.60 -2.95 -98.69
N LEU A 233 66.35 -1.96 -98.20
CA LEU A 233 66.12 -1.12 -97.01
C LEU A 233 64.62 -0.77 -96.73
N VAL A 234 63.83 -0.57 -97.79
CA VAL A 234 62.39 -0.24 -97.72
C VAL A 234 61.56 -1.31 -97.00
N ILE A 235 61.79 -2.61 -97.26
CA ILE A 235 60.99 -3.68 -96.63
C ILE A 235 61.39 -3.85 -95.15
N ALA A 236 62.66 -3.64 -94.82
CA ALA A 236 63.13 -3.64 -93.43
C ALA A 236 62.52 -2.48 -92.61
N VAL A 237 62.39 -1.29 -93.21
CA VAL A 237 61.72 -0.14 -92.59
C VAL A 237 60.23 -0.41 -92.37
N ILE A 238 59.54 -1.04 -93.32
CA ILE A 238 58.13 -1.43 -93.17
C ILE A 238 57.98 -2.49 -92.08
N GLY A 239 58.84 -3.52 -92.03
CA GLY A 239 58.84 -4.53 -90.97
C GLY A 239 59.11 -3.94 -89.59
N PHE A 240 60.05 -2.98 -89.50
CA PHE A 240 60.32 -2.25 -88.26
C PHE A 240 59.13 -1.36 -87.86
N ALA A 241 58.51 -0.65 -88.80
CA ALA A 241 57.33 0.18 -88.53
C ALA A 241 56.12 -0.65 -88.08
N VAL A 242 55.89 -1.81 -88.69
CA VAL A 242 54.82 -2.75 -88.29
C VAL A 242 55.10 -3.33 -86.91
N THR A 243 56.33 -3.78 -86.60
CA THR A 243 56.67 -4.26 -85.26
C THR A 243 56.62 -3.17 -84.19
N MET A 244 56.98 -1.92 -84.53
CA MET A 244 56.81 -0.75 -83.66
C MET A 244 55.34 -0.43 -83.43
N LEU A 245 54.50 -0.44 -84.48
CA LEU A 245 53.05 -0.27 -84.35
C LEU A 245 52.42 -1.38 -83.50
N ILE A 246 52.86 -2.63 -83.65
CA ILE A 246 52.43 -3.76 -82.82
C ILE A 246 52.89 -3.59 -81.36
N ARG A 247 54.11 -3.08 -81.13
CA ARG A 247 54.58 -2.71 -79.78
C ARG A 247 53.77 -1.55 -79.20
N ILE A 248 53.43 -0.53 -80.00
CA ILE A 248 52.63 0.62 -79.57
C ILE A 248 51.18 0.19 -79.26
N VAL A 249 50.58 -0.68 -80.06
CA VAL A 249 49.23 -1.25 -79.82
C VAL A 249 49.23 -2.23 -78.64
N SER A 250 50.29 -3.02 -78.46
CA SER A 250 50.41 -3.93 -77.31
C SER A 250 50.76 -3.19 -76.00
N LEU A 251 51.49 -2.08 -76.07
CA LEU A 251 51.69 -1.13 -74.96
C LEU A 251 50.43 -0.29 -74.70
N GLY A 252 49.62 -0.02 -75.73
CA GLY A 252 48.36 0.72 -75.67
C GLY A 252 47.18 -0.07 -75.11
N SER A 253 47.32 -1.38 -74.88
CA SER A 253 46.30 -2.27 -74.29
C SER A 253 46.22 -2.15 -72.76
N ILE A 254 46.35 -0.91 -72.29
CA ILE A 254 46.46 -0.48 -70.90
C ILE A 254 45.82 0.92 -70.89
N ARG A 255 44.68 1.25 -70.28
CA ARG A 255 44.01 0.75 -69.07
C ARG A 255 42.59 1.33 -69.06
N GLY A 256 41.59 0.48 -69.19
CA GLY A 256 40.29 0.65 -68.51
C GLY A 256 40.31 -0.17 -67.21
N PHE A 257 39.34 0.03 -66.31
CA PHE A 257 39.13 -0.83 -65.13
C PHE A 257 38.78 -2.25 -65.54
N ASP A 258 39.83 -3.02 -65.83
CA ASP A 258 39.79 -4.44 -66.20
C ASP A 258 40.96 -5.20 -65.53
N ARG A 259 41.59 -4.60 -64.51
CA ARG A 259 42.69 -5.23 -63.78
C ARG A 259 42.08 -6.19 -62.76
N GLU A 260 42.35 -7.49 -62.90
CA GLU A 260 41.96 -8.57 -61.97
C GLU A 260 42.18 -8.19 -60.49
N ARG A 261 43.25 -7.43 -60.21
CA ARG A 261 43.57 -6.92 -58.85
C ARG A 261 42.54 -5.92 -58.29
N GLY A 262 41.86 -5.15 -59.15
CA GLY A 262 40.82 -4.19 -58.76
C GLY A 262 39.54 -4.91 -58.37
N TRP A 263 39.06 -5.81 -59.23
CA TRP A 263 37.87 -6.63 -58.95
C TRP A 263 38.05 -7.54 -57.73
N LYS A 264 39.21 -8.19 -57.57
CA LYS A 264 39.54 -8.97 -56.36
C LYS A 264 39.52 -8.13 -55.08
N ALA A 265 39.91 -6.86 -55.15
CA ALA A 265 39.86 -5.97 -53.99
C ALA A 265 38.42 -5.57 -53.63
N THR A 266 37.57 -5.35 -54.65
CA THR A 266 36.13 -5.08 -54.44
C THR A 266 35.38 -6.31 -53.94
N GLU A 267 35.74 -7.51 -54.42
CA GLU A 267 35.18 -8.77 -53.92
C GLU A 267 35.55 -9.00 -52.46
N SER A 268 36.82 -8.82 -52.09
CA SER A 268 37.28 -8.87 -50.69
C SER A 268 36.55 -7.84 -49.83
N LEU A 269 36.33 -6.61 -50.33
CA LEU A 269 35.57 -5.58 -49.62
C LEU A 269 34.13 -6.04 -49.35
N LEU A 270 33.43 -6.54 -50.36
CA LEU A 270 32.04 -6.98 -50.22
C LEU A 270 31.91 -8.18 -49.29
N GLU A 271 32.91 -9.07 -49.26
CA GLU A 271 32.92 -10.17 -48.31
C GLU A 271 33.16 -9.68 -46.87
N SER A 272 34.07 -8.71 -46.67
CA SER A 272 34.21 -8.01 -45.39
C SER A 272 32.91 -7.29 -45.00
N THR A 273 32.20 -6.65 -45.92
CA THR A 273 30.89 -6.03 -45.66
C THR A 273 29.86 -7.07 -45.22
N LYS A 274 29.75 -8.21 -45.89
CA LYS A 274 28.83 -9.29 -45.46
C LYS A 274 29.18 -9.84 -44.09
N GLN A 275 30.48 -9.95 -43.78
CA GLN A 275 30.92 -10.40 -42.46
C GLN A 275 30.54 -9.40 -41.38
N LEU A 276 30.75 -8.12 -41.63
CA LEU A 276 30.32 -7.04 -40.74
C LEU A 276 28.80 -7.12 -40.51
N LEU A 277 27.99 -7.25 -41.55
CA LEU A 277 26.52 -7.39 -41.45
C LEU A 277 26.07 -8.60 -40.61
N ARG A 278 26.88 -9.67 -40.53
CA ARG A 278 26.59 -10.83 -39.69
C ARG A 278 26.92 -10.53 -38.22
N ASN A 279 28.07 -9.93 -37.96
CA ASN A 279 28.49 -9.54 -36.62
C ASN A 279 27.52 -8.48 -36.04
N GLU A 280 27.18 -7.46 -36.82
CA GLU A 280 26.28 -6.36 -36.44
C GLU A 280 24.89 -6.87 -36.03
N GLU A 281 24.32 -7.84 -36.74
CA GLU A 281 23.03 -8.42 -36.35
C GLU A 281 23.11 -9.06 -34.96
N THR A 282 24.19 -9.78 -34.67
CA THR A 282 24.36 -10.42 -33.37
C THR A 282 24.58 -9.41 -32.25
N GLU A 283 25.40 -8.37 -32.50
CA GLU A 283 25.69 -7.34 -31.51
C GLU A 283 24.48 -6.45 -31.21
N MET A 284 23.81 -5.92 -32.23
CA MET A 284 22.63 -5.07 -32.04
C MET A 284 21.50 -5.85 -31.38
N ARG A 285 21.30 -7.12 -31.78
CA ARG A 285 20.29 -7.98 -31.15
C ARG A 285 20.60 -8.24 -29.68
N ALA A 286 21.84 -8.62 -29.35
CA ALA A 286 22.25 -8.83 -27.97
C ALA A 286 22.11 -7.56 -27.12
N TYR A 287 22.41 -6.39 -27.69
CA TYR A 287 22.23 -5.10 -27.03
C TYR A 287 20.76 -4.81 -26.70
N LEU A 288 19.86 -4.97 -27.68
CA LEU A 288 18.43 -4.76 -27.50
C LEU A 288 17.81 -5.78 -26.54
N GLU A 289 18.21 -7.06 -26.64
CA GLU A 289 17.81 -8.10 -25.69
C GLU A 289 18.32 -7.78 -24.27
N GLY A 290 19.48 -7.16 -24.12
CA GLY A 290 19.99 -6.66 -22.84
C GLY A 290 19.10 -5.58 -22.22
N ILE A 291 18.62 -4.61 -23.01
CA ILE A 291 17.66 -3.60 -22.54
C ILE A 291 16.32 -4.27 -22.16
N GLN A 292 15.85 -5.20 -22.98
CA GLN A 292 14.61 -5.94 -22.72
C GLN A 292 14.70 -6.79 -21.44
N ALA A 293 15.87 -7.38 -21.17
CA ALA A 293 16.14 -8.16 -19.97
C ALA A 293 16.14 -7.28 -18.72
N LYS A 294 16.85 -6.13 -18.75
CA LYS A 294 16.85 -5.16 -17.65
C LYS A 294 15.46 -4.62 -17.33
N THR A 295 14.69 -4.28 -18.36
CA THR A 295 13.31 -3.79 -18.19
C THR A 295 12.38 -4.89 -17.66
N SER A 296 12.54 -6.14 -18.10
CA SER A 296 11.79 -7.27 -17.52
C SER A 296 12.16 -7.52 -16.06
N GLN A 297 13.44 -7.48 -15.73
CA GLN A 297 13.90 -7.62 -14.35
C GLN A 297 13.29 -6.54 -13.45
N ARG A 298 13.26 -5.28 -13.91
CA ARG A 298 12.64 -4.19 -13.15
C ARG A 298 11.13 -4.41 -12.92
N LEU A 299 10.42 -4.91 -13.93
CA LEU A 299 9.01 -5.29 -13.80
C LEU A 299 8.82 -6.41 -12.77
N ASP A 300 9.67 -7.43 -12.80
CA ASP A 300 9.63 -8.55 -11.88
C ASP A 300 9.95 -8.10 -10.44
N ASP A 301 10.96 -7.25 -10.24
CA ASP A 301 11.31 -6.67 -8.95
C ASP A 301 10.12 -5.91 -8.34
N MET A 302 9.39 -5.12 -9.14
CA MET A 302 8.17 -4.44 -8.69
C MET A 302 7.09 -5.43 -8.23
N VAL A 303 6.92 -6.55 -8.95
CA VAL A 303 5.96 -7.60 -8.57
C VAL A 303 6.38 -8.26 -7.25
N TRP A 304 7.65 -8.63 -7.13
CA TRP A 304 8.18 -9.28 -5.92
C TRP A 304 8.12 -8.38 -4.69
N ASN A 305 8.44 -7.09 -4.83
CA ASN A 305 8.30 -6.12 -3.75
C ASN A 305 6.84 -5.99 -3.30
N ARG A 306 5.89 -5.94 -4.24
CA ARG A 306 4.46 -5.88 -3.91
C ARG A 306 3.96 -7.14 -3.23
N LEU A 307 4.40 -8.31 -3.69
CA LEU A 307 4.11 -9.59 -3.03
C LEU A 307 4.70 -9.64 -1.62
N GLY A 308 5.93 -9.14 -1.43
CA GLY A 308 6.58 -9.00 -0.13
C GLY A 308 5.73 -8.18 0.85
N ASN A 309 5.33 -6.98 0.45
CA ASN A 309 4.50 -6.09 1.27
C ASN A 309 3.15 -6.72 1.63
N LEU A 310 2.52 -7.45 0.69
CA LEU A 310 1.27 -8.17 0.96
C LEU A 310 1.46 -9.30 1.97
N MET A 311 2.55 -10.06 1.87
CA MET A 311 2.87 -11.12 2.85
C MET A 311 3.11 -10.54 4.24
N GLU A 312 3.84 -9.44 4.34
CA GLU A 312 4.07 -8.74 5.61
C GLU A 312 2.76 -8.24 6.22
N GLY A 313 1.92 -7.56 5.42
CA GLY A 313 0.60 -7.12 5.86
C GLY A 313 -0.31 -8.28 6.29
N GLN A 314 -0.24 -9.43 5.61
CA GLN A 314 -0.97 -10.63 6.02
C GLN A 314 -0.48 -11.18 7.36
N GLN A 315 0.83 -11.15 7.61
CA GLN A 315 1.36 -11.56 8.91
C GLN A 315 0.95 -10.61 10.03
N GLU A 316 0.95 -9.30 9.78
CA GLU A 316 0.47 -8.29 10.74
C GLU A 316 -1.00 -8.52 11.07
N MET A 317 -1.86 -8.65 10.06
CA MET A 317 -3.28 -8.96 10.24
C MET A 317 -3.50 -10.26 11.02
N SER A 318 -2.66 -11.27 10.80
CA SER A 318 -2.70 -12.54 11.55
C SER A 318 -2.24 -12.39 13.02
N ARG A 319 -1.41 -11.39 13.34
CA ARG A 319 -1.05 -11.06 14.73
C ARG A 319 -2.19 -10.29 15.41
N ASP A 320 -2.79 -9.35 14.71
CA ASP A 320 -3.92 -8.56 15.22
C ASP A 320 -5.13 -9.45 15.51
N LEU A 321 -5.44 -10.39 14.62
CA LEU A 321 -6.51 -11.37 14.84
C LEU A 321 -6.27 -12.22 16.10
N ARG A 322 -5.05 -12.71 16.32
CA ARG A 322 -4.70 -13.43 17.55
C ARG A 322 -4.81 -12.56 18.80
N SER A 323 -4.42 -11.29 18.71
CA SER A 323 -4.60 -10.33 19.80
C SER A 323 -6.08 -10.11 20.12
N LEU A 324 -6.92 -9.96 19.09
CA LEU A 324 -8.36 -9.82 19.24
C LEU A 324 -8.99 -11.06 19.88
N GLU A 325 -8.59 -12.26 19.44
CA GLU A 325 -9.01 -13.53 20.02
C GLU A 325 -8.69 -13.61 21.52
N HIS A 326 -7.47 -13.25 21.92
CA HIS A 326 -7.10 -13.19 23.35
C HIS A 326 -7.94 -12.19 24.14
N ARG A 327 -8.21 -11.00 23.58
CA ARG A 327 -9.07 -10.00 24.23
C ARG A 327 -10.50 -10.50 24.37
N MET A 328 -11.03 -11.20 23.36
CA MET A 328 -12.39 -11.75 23.38
C MET A 328 -12.52 -12.84 24.43
N SER A 329 -11.56 -13.76 24.52
CA SER A 329 -11.50 -14.75 25.60
C SER A 329 -11.44 -14.10 26.99
N GLY A 330 -10.69 -13.00 27.13
CA GLY A 330 -10.67 -12.22 28.36
C GLY A 330 -12.00 -11.56 28.72
N VAL A 331 -12.80 -11.17 27.72
CA VAL A 331 -14.16 -10.63 27.93
C VAL A 331 -15.12 -11.75 28.33
N GLU A 332 -15.05 -12.91 27.69
CA GLU A 332 -15.85 -14.10 28.04
C GLU A 332 -15.64 -14.48 29.51
N GLN A 333 -14.38 -14.57 29.96
CA GLN A 333 -14.07 -14.87 31.37
C GLN A 333 -14.63 -13.83 32.35
N LYS A 334 -14.66 -12.55 31.96
CA LYS A 334 -15.25 -11.48 32.79
C LYS A 334 -16.76 -11.60 32.84
N LEU A 335 -17.42 -11.93 31.72
CA LEU A 335 -18.86 -12.17 31.67
C LEU A 335 -19.25 -13.37 32.54
N ASP A 336 -18.53 -14.49 32.44
CA ASP A 336 -18.72 -15.65 33.33
C ASP A 336 -18.56 -15.26 34.81
N GLY A 337 -17.57 -14.41 35.11
CA GLY A 337 -17.36 -13.89 36.46
C GLY A 337 -18.50 -12.98 36.94
N MET A 338 -19.07 -12.16 36.06
CA MET A 338 -20.22 -11.32 36.35
C MET A 338 -21.48 -12.15 36.59
N ASP A 339 -21.75 -13.15 35.75
CA ASP A 339 -22.90 -14.04 35.88
C ASP A 339 -22.90 -14.77 37.23
N ARG A 340 -21.74 -15.28 37.67
CA ARG A 340 -21.60 -15.88 39.01
C ARG A 340 -21.92 -14.88 40.12
N ARG A 341 -21.39 -13.65 40.05
CA ARG A 341 -21.65 -12.60 41.05
C ARG A 341 -23.12 -12.18 41.08
N ILE A 342 -23.77 -12.12 39.92
CA ILE A 342 -25.21 -11.86 39.82
C ILE A 342 -25.98 -12.99 40.51
N GLY A 343 -25.62 -14.25 40.25
CA GLY A 343 -26.20 -15.41 40.94
C GLY A 343 -26.07 -15.33 42.46
N ASP A 344 -24.89 -14.99 42.98
CA ASP A 344 -24.65 -14.83 44.42
C ASP A 344 -25.50 -13.69 45.02
N VAL A 345 -25.60 -12.56 44.32
CA VAL A 345 -26.43 -11.43 44.76
C VAL A 345 -27.91 -11.81 44.79
N SER A 346 -28.41 -12.46 43.74
CA SER A 346 -29.79 -12.96 43.68
C SER A 346 -30.08 -13.88 44.86
N GLY A 347 -29.19 -14.83 45.17
CA GLY A 347 -29.34 -15.72 46.32
C GLY A 347 -29.37 -14.98 47.67
N LYS A 348 -28.53 -13.94 47.85
CA LYS A 348 -28.56 -13.10 49.06
C LYS A 348 -29.85 -12.30 49.18
N VAL A 349 -30.35 -11.76 48.07
CA VAL A 349 -31.62 -11.01 48.04
C VAL A 349 -32.78 -11.92 48.43
N GLU A 350 -32.88 -13.12 47.86
CA GLU A 350 -33.90 -14.09 48.30
C GLU A 350 -33.77 -14.45 49.78
N GLY A 351 -32.53 -14.56 50.29
CA GLY A 351 -32.29 -14.78 51.72
C GLY A 351 -32.75 -13.61 52.60
N MET A 352 -32.56 -12.37 52.14
CA MET A 352 -33.05 -11.17 52.80
C MET A 352 -34.58 -11.10 52.78
N ASP A 353 -35.22 -11.38 51.65
CA ASP A 353 -36.67 -11.39 51.52
C ASP A 353 -37.32 -12.35 52.51
N ARG A 354 -36.78 -13.57 52.65
CA ARG A 354 -37.25 -14.54 53.66
C ARG A 354 -37.12 -13.98 55.09
N ARG A 355 -35.97 -13.40 55.43
CA ARG A 355 -35.76 -12.81 56.77
C ARG A 355 -36.67 -11.63 57.05
N VAL A 356 -36.97 -10.81 56.04
CA VAL A 356 -37.91 -9.69 56.15
C VAL A 356 -39.32 -10.24 56.36
N GLY A 357 -39.72 -11.28 55.64
CA GLY A 357 -40.96 -12.02 55.88
C GLY A 357 -41.08 -12.51 57.33
N ASP A 358 -40.07 -13.22 57.82
CA ASP A 358 -40.04 -13.73 59.22
C ASP A 358 -40.12 -12.59 60.26
N LEU A 359 -39.48 -11.45 59.99
CA LEU A 359 -39.56 -10.28 60.86
C LEU A 359 -40.95 -9.65 60.84
N SER A 360 -41.58 -9.56 59.67
CA SER A 360 -42.95 -9.08 59.53
C SER A 360 -43.91 -9.93 60.37
N ASP A 361 -43.82 -11.26 60.27
CA ASP A 361 -44.64 -12.19 61.05
C ASP A 361 -44.44 -12.03 62.56
N LYS A 362 -43.20 -11.78 63.00
CA LYS A 362 -42.88 -11.51 64.41
C LYS A 362 -43.46 -10.19 64.90
N VAL A 363 -43.40 -9.13 64.09
CA VAL A 363 -43.98 -7.82 64.40
C VAL A 363 -45.49 -7.95 64.53
N ASP A 364 -46.16 -8.60 63.57
CA ASP A 364 -47.60 -8.90 63.66
C ASP A 364 -47.94 -9.70 64.93
N GLY A 365 -47.07 -10.64 65.31
CA GLY A 365 -47.20 -11.38 66.57
C GLY A 365 -47.06 -10.51 67.82
N MET A 366 -46.16 -9.51 67.79
CA MET A 366 -45.98 -8.55 68.87
C MET A 366 -47.16 -7.59 68.98
N ASP A 367 -47.66 -7.07 67.85
CA ASP A 367 -48.82 -6.18 67.82
C ASP A 367 -50.04 -6.85 68.45
N ARG A 368 -50.35 -8.10 68.09
CA ARG A 368 -51.42 -8.88 68.73
C ARG A 368 -51.24 -9.03 70.24
N ARG A 369 -50.00 -9.19 70.72
CA ARG A 369 -49.71 -9.29 72.17
C ARG A 369 -49.88 -7.94 72.86
N ILE A 370 -49.52 -6.84 72.20
CA ILE A 370 -49.74 -5.48 72.71
C ILE A 370 -51.23 -5.19 72.81
N ASP A 371 -52.02 -5.58 71.81
CA ASP A 371 -53.49 -5.45 71.84
C ASP A 371 -54.10 -6.24 73.01
N ASP A 372 -53.68 -7.49 73.23
CA ASP A 372 -54.12 -8.31 74.36
C ASP A 372 -53.74 -7.68 75.71
N LEU A 373 -52.51 -7.18 75.84
CA LEU A 373 -52.07 -6.48 77.05
C LEU A 373 -52.85 -5.18 77.27
N SER A 374 -53.11 -4.40 76.22
CA SER A 374 -53.89 -3.17 76.29
C SER A 374 -55.32 -3.47 76.76
N ALA A 375 -55.95 -4.51 76.21
CA ALA A 375 -57.28 -4.96 76.64
C ALA A 375 -57.30 -5.41 78.11
N LYS A 376 -56.25 -6.11 78.58
CA LYS A 376 -56.10 -6.49 80.00
C LYS A 376 -55.92 -5.28 80.91
N VAL A 377 -55.10 -4.30 80.51
CA VAL A 377 -54.88 -3.05 81.26
C VAL A 377 -56.18 -2.26 81.34
N ASP A 378 -56.93 -2.13 80.24
CA ASP A 378 -58.25 -1.49 80.25
C ASP A 378 -59.24 -2.23 81.16
N GLY A 379 -59.20 -3.58 81.15
CA GLY A 379 -59.95 -4.43 82.07
C GLY A 379 -59.61 -4.15 83.53
N MET A 380 -58.31 -4.11 83.87
CA MET A 380 -57.84 -3.73 85.20
C MET A 380 -58.27 -2.32 85.59
N GLY A 381 -58.17 -1.36 84.65
CA GLY A 381 -58.61 0.02 84.85
C GLY A 381 -60.10 0.10 85.21
N ARG A 382 -60.96 -0.66 84.52
CA ARG A 382 -62.39 -0.79 84.88
C ARG A 382 -62.58 -1.39 86.27
N CYS A 383 -61.91 -2.50 86.59
CA CYS A 383 -62.02 -3.13 87.91
C CYS A 383 -61.56 -2.19 89.04
N ILE A 384 -60.48 -1.43 88.83
CA ILE A 384 -60.01 -0.41 89.79
C ILE A 384 -61.07 0.69 89.94
N GLY A 385 -61.67 1.15 88.84
CA GLY A 385 -62.79 2.08 88.87
C GLY A 385 -63.96 1.56 89.72
N ASP A 386 -64.41 0.33 89.47
CA ASP A 386 -65.51 -0.30 90.23
C ASP A 386 -65.19 -0.44 91.73
N VAL A 387 -63.95 -0.81 92.05
CA VAL A 387 -63.47 -0.89 93.45
C VAL A 387 -63.45 0.49 94.08
N SER A 388 -62.94 1.50 93.37
CA SER A 388 -62.89 2.90 93.83
C SER A 388 -64.30 3.43 94.10
N ASP A 389 -65.25 3.21 93.19
CA ASP A 389 -66.65 3.60 93.37
C ASP A 389 -67.31 2.88 94.55
N THR A 390 -67.04 1.59 94.71
CA THR A 390 -67.56 0.79 95.83
C THR A 390 -66.99 1.26 97.17
N LEU A 391 -65.69 1.55 97.22
CA LEU A 391 -65.04 2.15 98.38
C LEU A 391 -65.60 3.54 98.67
N GLY A 392 -65.81 4.37 97.65
CA GLY A 392 -66.47 5.68 97.78
C GLY A 392 -67.83 5.56 98.45
N ARG A 393 -68.73 4.70 97.91
CA ARG A 393 -70.04 4.45 98.51
C ARG A 393 -69.96 3.93 99.95
N ARG A 394 -69.00 3.05 100.26
CA ARG A 394 -68.80 2.54 101.62
C ARG A 394 -68.30 3.63 102.57
N ILE A 395 -67.42 4.52 102.12
CA ILE A 395 -66.94 5.66 102.88
C ILE A 395 -68.09 6.63 103.16
N ASP A 396 -68.95 6.90 102.17
CA ASP A 396 -70.14 7.75 102.32
C ASP A 396 -71.12 7.13 103.34
N ASP A 397 -71.44 5.84 103.24
CA ASP A 397 -72.30 5.13 104.19
C ASP A 397 -71.73 5.12 105.61
N VAL A 398 -70.41 4.89 105.76
CA VAL A 398 -69.75 4.96 107.07
C VAL A 398 -69.78 6.39 107.62
N SER A 399 -69.51 7.40 106.79
CA SER A 399 -69.57 8.81 107.21
C SER A 399 -70.97 9.16 107.71
N GLU A 400 -72.00 8.78 106.97
CA GLU A 400 -73.39 9.02 107.37
C GLU A 400 -73.77 8.26 108.67
N LYS A 401 -73.27 7.05 108.88
CA LYS A 401 -73.45 6.30 110.15
C LYS A 401 -72.73 6.96 111.31
N VAL A 402 -71.52 7.48 111.08
CA VAL A 402 -70.75 8.22 112.07
C VAL A 402 -71.47 9.52 112.43
N ASP A 403 -71.94 10.29 111.45
CA ASP A 403 -72.68 11.53 111.67
C ASP A 403 -73.95 11.29 112.48
N ARG A 404 -74.72 10.23 112.16
CA ARG A 404 -75.88 9.82 112.98
C ARG A 404 -75.47 9.48 114.41
N ARG A 405 -74.40 8.69 114.62
CA ARG A 405 -73.93 8.36 115.98
C ARG A 405 -73.43 9.59 116.74
N VAL A 406 -72.75 10.51 116.07
CA VAL A 406 -72.31 11.78 116.67
C VAL A 406 -73.52 12.59 117.07
N GLY A 407 -74.55 12.66 116.23
CA GLY A 407 -75.86 13.25 116.56
C GLY A 407 -76.50 12.60 117.80
N ASP A 408 -76.65 11.27 117.81
CA ASP A 408 -77.20 10.52 118.95
C ASP A 408 -76.41 10.75 120.25
N VAL A 409 -75.07 10.85 120.15
CA VAL A 409 -74.21 11.12 121.30
C VAL A 409 -74.38 12.56 121.77
N SER A 410 -74.43 13.54 120.86
CA SER A 410 -74.76 14.93 121.19
C SER A 410 -76.10 15.02 121.92
N ASP A 411 -77.15 14.39 121.42
CA ASP A 411 -78.47 14.36 122.06
C ASP A 411 -78.40 13.75 123.46
N LYS A 412 -77.62 12.67 123.65
CA LYS A 412 -77.43 12.07 124.98
C LYS A 412 -76.66 12.99 125.92
N VAL A 413 -75.62 13.68 125.43
CA VAL A 413 -74.85 14.66 126.20
C VAL A 413 -75.75 15.83 126.61
N ASP A 414 -76.61 16.30 125.71
CA ASP A 414 -77.57 17.35 125.96
C ASP A 414 -78.59 16.93 127.04
N ARG A 415 -79.18 15.73 126.92
CA ARG A 415 -80.07 15.18 127.97
C ARG A 415 -79.36 15.00 129.31
N LEU A 416 -78.09 14.57 129.31
CA LEU A 416 -77.30 14.46 130.54
C LEU A 416 -77.03 15.82 131.15
N ARG A 417 -76.72 16.83 130.34
CA ARG A 417 -76.54 18.22 130.77
C ARG A 417 -77.84 18.78 131.35
N ASP A 418 -78.98 18.54 130.71
CA ASP A 418 -80.29 18.99 131.19
C ASP A 418 -80.65 18.30 132.52
N SER A 419 -80.48 16.99 132.61
CA SER A 419 -80.69 16.23 133.85
C SER A 419 -79.77 16.69 134.99
N LEU A 420 -78.52 17.03 134.69
CA LEU A 420 -77.58 17.59 135.66
C LEU A 420 -78.02 18.99 136.11
N THR A 421 -78.51 19.82 135.18
CA THR A 421 -79.04 21.16 135.46
C THR A 421 -80.28 21.06 136.35
N ASP A 422 -81.19 20.12 136.07
CA ASP A 422 -82.37 19.85 136.90
C ASP A 422 -81.97 19.37 138.30
N ARG A 423 -80.99 18.48 138.42
CA ARG A 423 -80.46 18.03 139.72
C ARG A 423 -79.79 19.16 140.50
N MET A 424 -79.05 20.04 139.83
CA MET A 424 -78.49 21.25 140.45
C MET A 424 -79.59 22.22 140.88
N GLY A 425 -80.66 22.35 140.07
CA GLY A 425 -81.86 23.11 140.42
C GLY A 425 -82.53 22.56 141.68
N ALA A 426 -82.75 21.24 141.75
CA ALA A 426 -83.31 20.57 142.92
C ALA A 426 -82.41 20.73 144.16
N MET A 427 -81.10 20.55 144.02
CA MET A 427 -80.14 20.76 145.10
C MET A 427 -80.14 22.21 145.62
N SER A 428 -80.32 23.19 144.73
CA SER A 428 -80.44 24.60 145.11
C SER A 428 -81.76 24.92 145.82
N ALA A 429 -82.83 24.15 145.54
CA ALA A 429 -84.11 24.25 146.23
C ALA A 429 -84.05 23.61 147.63
N ASP A 430 -83.40 22.45 147.77
CA ASP A 430 -83.15 21.80 149.06
C ASP A 430 -82.30 22.68 149.99
N LEU A 431 -81.28 23.36 149.45
CA LEU A 431 -80.48 24.33 150.21
C LEU A 431 -81.29 25.54 150.70
N ARG A 432 -82.29 26.00 149.92
CA ARG A 432 -83.22 27.05 150.37
C ARG A 432 -84.14 26.56 151.48
N ALA A 433 -84.64 25.32 151.38
CA ALA A 433 -85.50 24.72 152.41
C ALA A 433 -84.76 24.57 153.76
N VAL A 434 -83.47 24.22 153.75
CA VAL A 434 -82.63 24.18 154.96
C VAL A 434 -82.44 25.58 155.56
N ALA A 435 -82.32 26.62 154.73
CA ALA A 435 -82.17 28.00 155.18
C ALA A 435 -83.46 28.62 155.77
N GLU A 436 -84.64 28.09 155.40
CA GLU A 436 -85.94 28.51 155.95
C GLU A 436 -86.28 27.77 157.26
N ALA A 437 -85.89 26.50 157.39
CA ALA A 437 -86.03 25.74 158.63
C ALA A 437 -85.23 26.33 159.83
N GLN A 438 -84.18 27.12 159.56
CA GLN A 438 -83.37 27.77 160.59
C GLN A 438 -83.98 29.06 161.18
N ARG A 439 -85.06 29.64 160.62
CA ARG A 439 -85.61 30.94 161.08
C ARG A 439 -86.81 30.86 162.05
N ALA A 440 -87.35 29.68 162.36
CA ALA A 440 -88.57 29.54 163.18
C ALA A 440 -88.37 29.04 164.64
N HIS A 441 -87.14 28.81 165.10
CA HIS A 441 -86.85 28.38 166.47
C HIS A 441 -86.03 29.42 167.24
N SER A 442 -86.68 30.33 167.98
CA SER A 442 -86.12 30.94 169.22
C SER A 442 -87.12 31.81 170.00
N CYS A 443 -87.86 31.15 170.89
CA CYS A 443 -88.17 31.62 172.25
C CYS A 443 -88.17 30.40 173.19
N GLY A 444 -87.24 30.34 174.15
CA GLY A 444 -87.35 29.43 175.31
C GLY A 444 -86.11 28.65 175.79
N ARG A 445 -85.31 29.30 176.65
CA ARG A 445 -84.63 28.80 177.88
C ARG A 445 -83.26 28.07 177.86
N GLN A 446 -82.30 28.78 178.48
CA GLN A 446 -81.26 28.38 179.47
C GLN A 446 -80.22 27.30 179.15
N ALA A 447 -78.96 27.72 178.93
CA ALA A 447 -77.85 27.63 179.89
C ALA A 447 -76.49 27.94 179.21
N SER A 448 -75.66 28.74 179.87
CA SER A 448 -74.19 28.84 179.71
C SER A 448 -73.55 27.88 180.75
N PRO A 449 -72.22 27.60 180.80
CA PRO A 449 -71.09 28.25 180.10
C PRO A 449 -69.98 27.29 179.59
N GLU A 450 -68.92 27.89 178.98
CA GLU A 450 -67.48 27.51 179.04
C GLU A 450 -67.02 26.07 178.67
N ALA A 451 -65.85 25.76 178.15
CA ALA A 451 -64.67 26.44 177.62
C ALA A 451 -63.75 25.34 177.01
N THR A 452 -62.74 25.77 176.23
CA THR A 452 -61.42 25.11 176.02
C THR A 452 -61.27 23.78 175.25
N ALA A 453 -60.54 23.92 174.12
CA ALA A 453 -59.25 23.28 173.82
C ALA A 453 -59.14 21.82 173.28
N LEU A 454 -58.20 21.73 172.32
CA LEU A 454 -57.25 20.65 172.05
C LEU A 454 -57.61 19.44 171.15
N ALA A 455 -56.75 19.30 170.13
CA ALA A 455 -56.05 18.08 169.68
C ALA A 455 -56.81 16.96 168.94
N SER A 456 -56.26 16.59 167.77
CA SER A 456 -55.72 15.25 167.46
C SER A 456 -55.69 15.06 165.94
N ASN A 457 -54.52 14.99 165.30
CA ASN A 457 -53.84 13.73 164.96
C ASN A 457 -54.75 12.69 164.28
N ARG A 458 -54.48 12.39 163.00
CA ARG A 458 -54.00 11.07 162.54
C ARG A 458 -53.94 10.94 161.01
N MET A 459 -52.89 10.26 160.57
CA MET A 459 -52.66 9.66 159.24
C MET A 459 -53.13 8.17 159.28
N PRO A 460 -52.88 7.37 158.23
CA PRO A 460 -53.75 6.92 157.13
C PRO A 460 -54.41 5.53 157.38
N PRO A 461 -54.94 4.86 156.34
CA PRO A 461 -54.31 3.57 156.02
C PRO A 461 -54.17 3.23 154.52
N SER A 462 -53.28 2.27 154.33
CA SER A 462 -52.89 1.50 153.14
C SER A 462 -53.68 0.18 152.98
N ARG A 463 -53.91 -0.28 151.73
CA ARG A 463 -53.91 -1.69 151.23
C ARG A 463 -54.39 -1.70 149.77
N ALA A 464 -53.63 -2.15 148.76
CA ALA A 464 -53.10 -3.48 148.43
C ALA A 464 -54.09 -4.40 147.67
N ASN A 465 -53.57 -4.97 146.56
CA ASN A 465 -53.98 -6.16 145.77
C ASN A 465 -54.32 -5.82 144.31
N SER A 466 -53.81 -6.49 143.27
CA SER A 466 -53.03 -7.74 143.19
C SER A 466 -52.24 -7.88 141.87
N TRP A 467 -51.10 -8.54 141.96
CA TRP A 467 -50.31 -9.13 140.88
C TRP A 467 -50.91 -10.45 140.33
N GLY A 468 -50.53 -10.79 139.09
CA GLY A 468 -50.45 -12.16 138.54
C GLY A 468 -51.48 -12.48 137.45
N TYR A 469 -51.21 -13.28 136.40
CA TYR A 469 -50.04 -14.04 135.93
C TYR A 469 -50.40 -14.70 134.56
N TYR A 470 -49.40 -15.16 133.78
CA TYR A 470 -49.43 -15.99 132.53
C TYR A 470 -49.80 -15.27 131.20
N SER A 471 -48.95 -15.11 130.17
CA SER A 471 -47.91 -15.93 129.48
C SER A 471 -48.43 -17.00 128.51
N LYS A 472 -47.79 -17.06 127.32
CA LYS A 472 -47.81 -18.09 126.23
C LYS A 472 -48.88 -17.86 125.15
N ASN A 473 -48.63 -17.91 123.84
CA ASN A 473 -47.54 -18.50 123.05
C ASN A 473 -47.52 -17.90 121.63
N VAL A 474 -46.33 -17.91 121.00
CA VAL A 474 -46.08 -17.84 119.54
C VAL A 474 -46.15 -19.30 118.97
N PRO A 475 -45.70 -19.66 117.75
CA PRO A 475 -46.04 -19.33 116.35
C PRO A 475 -46.60 -20.56 115.55
N HIS A 476 -47.03 -20.37 114.29
CA HIS A 476 -46.58 -21.07 113.06
C HIS A 476 -47.65 -21.21 111.95
N MET A 477 -47.21 -20.87 110.73
CA MET A 477 -47.45 -21.53 109.43
C MET A 477 -48.83 -22.06 109.05
N ALA A 478 -49.39 -21.52 107.96
CA ALA A 478 -49.32 -22.14 106.61
C ALA A 478 -49.62 -21.08 105.55
#